data_AF-A0A524KYP8-F1
#
_entry.id   AF-A0A524KYP8-F1
#
_cell.length_a   1.000
_cell.length_b   1.000
_cell.length_c   1.000
_cell.angle_alpha   90.00
_cell.angle_beta   90.00
_cell.angle_gamma   90.00
#
_symmetry.space_group_name_H-M   'P 1'
#
loop_
_entity.id
_entity.type
_entity.pdbx_description
1 polymer ?
#
loop_
_entity_poly.entity_id
_entity_poly.type
_entity_poly.pdbx_seq_one_letter_code
_entity_poly.pdbx_strand_id
1 'polypeptide(L)'
;MWSEIYYYIDFAHNYHGLESILQNLRSFASHNIITVFGHGGEKYNKVRVTIGEVIGTYSDYVVITADNPKSEDPVEIAQEIERGVKKTGKDYIIITDRVKAIEHALEKAEEGDILLIAGKGPENEQIYHNRVIHHNDEEVVRNILTGR
;
A
#
# COMPACT_ATOMS: atom_id res chain seq x y z
N MET A 1 -8.91 -3.67 21.22
CA MET A 1 -7.85 -4.68 21.37
C MET A 1 -7.65 -5.21 19.97
N TRP A 2 -6.55 -4.87 19.31
CA TRP A 2 -6.27 -5.36 17.97
C TRP A 2 -6.12 -6.89 18.03
N SER A 3 -6.72 -7.61 17.08
CA SER A 3 -6.44 -9.04 16.88
C SER A 3 -4.94 -9.25 16.61
N GLU A 4 -4.44 -10.50 16.65
CA GLU A 4 -3.10 -10.78 16.13
C GLU A 4 -3.08 -10.52 14.62
N ILE A 5 -2.69 -9.29 14.23
CA ILE A 5 -2.54 -8.86 12.84
C ILE A 5 -1.09 -9.11 12.43
N TYR A 6 -0.88 -9.95 11.42
CA TYR A 6 0.43 -10.10 10.79
C TYR A 6 0.61 -8.98 9.76
N TYR A 7 1.56 -8.08 10.01
CA TYR A 7 1.89 -7.02 9.05
C TYR A 7 3.33 -7.15 8.54
N TYR A 8 3.53 -6.80 7.27
CA TYR A 8 4.82 -6.75 6.60
C TYR A 8 5.02 -5.38 5.98
N ILE A 9 6.20 -4.82 6.16
CA ILE A 9 6.61 -3.56 5.52
C ILE A 9 7.71 -3.90 4.52
N ASP A 10 7.50 -3.54 3.26
CA ASP A 10 8.41 -3.93 2.17
C ASP A 10 8.71 -2.77 1.21
N PHE A 11 9.91 -2.78 0.63
CA PHE A 11 10.38 -1.75 -0.30
C PHE A 11 9.92 -1.99 -1.76
N ALA A 12 9.22 -3.08 -2.04
CA ALA A 12 8.71 -3.39 -3.38
C ALA A 12 7.82 -2.26 -3.91
N HIS A 13 8.31 -1.58 -4.95
CA HIS A 13 7.64 -0.46 -5.61
C HIS A 13 7.49 -0.65 -7.14
N ASN A 14 7.92 -1.80 -7.66
CA ASN A 14 7.77 -2.18 -9.06
C ASN A 14 6.95 -3.48 -9.18
N TYR A 15 6.41 -3.74 -10.36
CA TYR A 15 5.47 -4.84 -10.58
C TYR A 15 6.09 -6.23 -10.31
N HIS A 16 7.37 -6.45 -10.63
CA HIS A 16 8.07 -7.71 -10.34
C HIS A 16 8.27 -7.95 -8.84
N GLY A 17 8.70 -6.92 -8.11
CA GLY A 17 8.89 -7.01 -6.66
C GLY A 17 7.57 -7.28 -5.94
N LEU A 18 6.51 -6.56 -6.32
CA LEU A 18 5.17 -6.73 -5.76
C LEU A 18 4.60 -8.11 -6.07
N GLU A 19 4.75 -8.60 -7.31
CA GLU A 19 4.32 -9.95 -7.69
C GLU A 19 5.05 -11.00 -6.84
N SER A 20 6.37 -10.88 -6.69
CA SER A 20 7.17 -11.85 -5.95
C SER A 20 6.78 -11.93 -4.48
N ILE A 21 6.65 -10.78 -3.79
CA ILE A 21 6.27 -10.79 -2.38
C ILE A 21 4.83 -11.25 -2.19
N LEU A 22 3.89 -10.79 -3.02
CA LEU A 22 2.48 -11.15 -2.88
C LEU A 22 2.23 -12.62 -3.19
N GLN A 23 2.91 -13.21 -4.19
CA GLN A 23 2.87 -14.66 -4.42
C GLN A 23 3.42 -15.44 -3.21
N ASN A 24 4.51 -14.96 -2.63
CA ASN A 24 5.10 -15.58 -1.44
C ASN A 24 4.14 -15.52 -0.25
N LEU A 25 3.60 -14.33 0.08
CA LEU A 25 2.59 -14.16 1.12
C LEU A 25 1.38 -15.06 0.87
N ARG A 26 0.88 -15.10 -0.37
CA ARG A 26 -0.27 -15.94 -0.74
C ARG A 26 -0.02 -17.43 -0.55
N SER A 27 1.22 -17.90 -0.67
CA SER A 27 1.56 -19.32 -0.50
C SER A 27 1.35 -19.84 0.93
N PHE A 28 1.30 -18.94 1.93
CA PHE A 28 1.07 -19.29 3.33
C PHE A 28 -0.06 -18.50 4.01
N ALA A 29 -0.66 -17.52 3.32
CA ALA A 29 -1.83 -16.81 3.82
C ALA A 29 -2.98 -17.79 4.07
N SER A 30 -3.49 -17.82 5.31
CA SER A 30 -4.64 -18.64 5.67
C SER A 30 -5.97 -17.90 5.43
N HIS A 31 -5.96 -16.56 5.43
CA HIS A 31 -7.11 -15.68 5.20
C HIS A 31 -6.79 -14.60 4.14
N ASN A 32 -7.20 -13.35 4.36
CA ASN A 32 -7.10 -12.30 3.36
C ASN A 32 -5.70 -11.70 3.33
N ILE A 33 -5.32 -11.20 2.15
CA ILE A 33 -4.19 -10.26 2.02
C ILE A 33 -4.75 -8.87 1.75
N ILE A 34 -4.44 -7.94 2.65
CA ILE A 34 -4.73 -6.52 2.52
C ILE A 34 -3.44 -5.82 2.10
N THR A 35 -3.45 -5.09 0.99
CA THR A 35 -2.27 -4.38 0.49
C THR A 35 -2.47 -2.87 0.51
N VAL A 36 -1.62 -2.15 1.25
CA VAL A 36 -1.48 -0.69 1.20
C VAL A 36 -0.35 -0.34 0.25
N PHE A 37 -0.66 0.39 -0.82
CA PHE A 37 0.35 0.72 -1.83
C PHE A 37 0.12 2.11 -2.44
N GLY A 38 1.22 2.81 -2.68
CA GLY A 38 1.28 4.04 -3.46
C GLY A 38 2.48 4.00 -4.40
N HIS A 39 2.49 4.85 -5.42
CA HIS A 39 3.59 4.93 -6.38
C HIS A 39 4.20 6.34 -6.39
N GLY A 40 5.51 6.42 -6.61
CA GLY A 40 6.20 7.70 -6.77
C GLY A 40 5.78 8.46 -8.03
N GLY A 41 5.77 9.79 -7.92
CA GLY A 41 5.65 10.71 -9.04
C GLY A 41 6.94 10.83 -9.87
N GLU A 42 6.78 11.40 -11.06
CA GLU A 42 7.76 11.72 -12.10
C GLU A 42 8.51 10.51 -12.68
N LYS A 43 8.19 9.30 -12.22
CA LYS A 43 8.84 8.06 -12.60
C LYS A 43 7.81 7.07 -13.12
N TYR A 44 8.11 6.46 -14.27
CA TYR A 44 7.47 5.24 -14.78
C TYR A 44 5.93 5.23 -14.75
N ASN A 45 5.25 6.34 -15.06
CA ASN A 45 3.78 6.43 -15.07
C ASN A 45 3.10 5.31 -15.89
N LYS A 46 3.72 4.87 -17.00
CA LYS A 46 3.21 3.80 -17.88
C LYS A 46 3.04 2.44 -17.19
N VAL A 47 3.66 2.19 -16.03
CA VAL A 47 3.54 0.90 -15.32
C VAL A 47 2.53 0.91 -14.18
N ARG A 48 1.95 2.06 -13.81
CA ARG A 48 1.01 2.14 -12.66
C ARG A 48 -0.23 1.26 -12.85
N VAL A 49 -0.74 1.17 -14.07
CA VAL A 49 -1.85 0.25 -14.41
C VAL A 49 -1.42 -1.20 -14.23
N THR A 50 -0.24 -1.59 -14.69
CA THR A 50 0.29 -2.96 -14.51
C THR A 50 0.50 -3.28 -13.03
N ILE A 51 1.00 -2.33 -12.25
CA ILE A 51 1.17 -2.48 -10.81
C ILE A 51 -0.18 -2.67 -10.13
N GLY A 52 -1.18 -1.86 -10.47
CA GLY A 52 -2.55 -2.00 -9.97
C GLY A 52 -3.13 -3.39 -10.27
N GLU A 53 -2.89 -3.91 -11.47
CA GLU A 53 -3.33 -5.24 -11.88
C GLU A 53 -2.62 -6.35 -11.08
N VAL A 54 -1.31 -6.22 -10.82
CA VAL A 54 -0.55 -7.16 -9.97
C VAL A 54 -1.07 -7.16 -8.53
N ILE A 55 -1.16 -5.99 -7.88
CA ILE A 55 -1.61 -5.93 -6.48
C ILE A 55 -3.06 -6.41 -6.35
N GLY A 56 -3.92 -6.07 -7.32
CA GLY A 56 -5.30 -6.55 -7.36
C GLY A 56 -5.43 -8.03 -7.71
N THR A 57 -4.42 -8.68 -8.30
CA THR A 57 -4.49 -10.12 -8.60
C THR A 57 -4.21 -10.95 -7.35
N TYR A 58 -3.25 -10.51 -6.55
CA TYR A 58 -2.75 -11.30 -5.41
C TYR A 58 -3.24 -10.83 -4.04
N SER A 59 -3.98 -9.72 -3.97
CA SER A 59 -4.61 -9.23 -2.73
C SER A 59 -6.11 -9.49 -2.75
N ASP A 60 -6.72 -9.52 -1.57
CA ASP A 60 -8.19 -9.60 -1.42
C ASP A 60 -8.80 -8.21 -1.22
N TYR A 61 -8.02 -7.28 -0.67
CA TYR A 61 -8.39 -5.87 -0.58
C TYR A 61 -7.18 -4.97 -0.82
N VAL A 62 -7.39 -3.88 -1.56
CA VAL A 62 -6.34 -2.92 -1.89
C VAL A 62 -6.66 -1.54 -1.34
N VAL A 63 -5.73 -0.96 -0.57
CA VAL A 63 -5.75 0.44 -0.16
C VAL A 63 -4.73 1.21 -1.01
N ILE A 64 -5.23 1.98 -1.97
CA ILE A 64 -4.40 2.82 -2.83
C ILE A 64 -4.15 4.14 -2.09
N THR A 65 -2.89 4.53 -1.95
CA THR A 65 -2.48 5.72 -1.20
C THR A 65 -1.38 6.52 -1.92
N ALA A 66 -0.98 7.64 -1.34
CA ALA A 66 0.20 8.37 -1.77
C ALA A 66 1.47 7.70 -1.24
N ASP A 67 2.51 7.72 -2.05
CA ASP A 67 3.89 7.47 -1.60
C ASP A 67 4.68 8.76 -1.80
N ASN A 68 5.52 8.88 -2.82
CA ASN A 68 6.29 10.10 -3.08
C ASN A 68 5.73 10.84 -4.30
N PRO A 69 4.60 11.57 -4.21
CA PRO A 69 3.94 12.18 -5.36
C PRO A 69 4.77 13.27 -6.06
N LYS A 70 5.70 13.92 -5.35
CA LYS A 70 6.53 15.02 -5.89
C LYS A 70 5.66 16.08 -6.59
N SER A 71 5.95 16.45 -7.83
CA SER A 71 5.16 17.43 -8.59
C SER A 71 3.82 16.92 -9.13
N GLU A 72 3.53 15.62 -9.07
CA GLU A 72 2.26 15.06 -9.55
C GLU A 72 1.16 15.14 -8.46
N ASP A 73 -0.10 15.17 -8.90
CA ASP A 73 -1.25 15.06 -8.01
C ASP A 73 -1.37 13.61 -7.48
N PRO A 74 -1.34 13.38 -6.14
CA PRO A 74 -1.55 12.06 -5.56
C PRO A 74 -2.84 11.36 -6.00
N VAL A 75 -3.91 12.12 -6.26
CA VAL A 75 -5.19 11.57 -6.71
C VAL A 75 -5.06 11.02 -8.13
N GLU A 76 -4.38 11.74 -9.01
CA GLU A 76 -4.13 11.27 -10.39
C GLU A 76 -3.30 9.98 -10.37
N ILE A 77 -2.21 9.94 -9.60
CA ILE A 77 -1.40 8.72 -9.42
C ILE A 77 -2.27 7.55 -8.94
N ALA A 78 -3.10 7.78 -7.92
CA ALA A 78 -3.97 6.76 -7.36
C ALA A 78 -4.99 6.25 -8.39
N GLN A 79 -5.59 7.13 -9.20
CA GLN A 79 -6.50 6.75 -10.28
C GLN A 79 -5.79 5.90 -11.36
N GLU A 80 -4.52 6.17 -11.65
CA GLU A 80 -3.78 5.33 -12.59
C GLU A 80 -3.59 3.90 -12.09
N ILE A 81 -3.29 3.74 -10.79
CA ILE A 81 -3.21 2.43 -10.12
C ILE A 81 -4.60 1.77 -10.09
N GLU A 82 -5.64 2.54 -9.75
CA GLU A 82 -7.03 2.09 -9.69
C GLU A 82 -7.50 1.44 -11.00
N ARG A 83 -7.11 2.01 -12.15
CA ARG A 83 -7.41 1.41 -13.47
C ARG A 83 -6.87 -0.02 -13.60
N GLY A 84 -5.76 -0.34 -12.95
CA GLY A 84 -5.22 -1.70 -12.89
C GLY A 84 -6.02 -2.60 -11.97
N VAL A 85 -6.28 -2.14 -10.75
CA VAL A 85 -7.03 -2.90 -9.74
C VAL A 85 -8.44 -3.24 -10.23
N LYS A 86 -9.14 -2.30 -10.89
CA LYS A 86 -10.47 -2.52 -11.47
C LYS A 86 -10.55 -3.72 -12.42
N LYS A 87 -9.45 -4.05 -13.11
CA LYS A 87 -9.44 -5.19 -14.05
C LYS A 87 -9.50 -6.54 -13.34
N THR A 88 -9.12 -6.60 -12.07
CA THR A 88 -9.06 -7.86 -11.31
C THR A 88 -10.38 -8.16 -10.59
N GLY A 89 -11.29 -7.17 -10.51
CA GLY A 89 -12.56 -7.29 -9.81
C GLY A 89 -12.45 -7.35 -8.29
N LYS A 90 -11.28 -7.05 -7.71
CA LYS A 90 -11.09 -7.00 -6.26
C LYS A 90 -11.61 -5.70 -5.66
N ASP A 91 -11.98 -5.78 -4.40
CA ASP A 91 -12.38 -4.63 -3.59
C ASP A 91 -11.18 -3.73 -3.31
N TYR A 92 -11.41 -2.42 -3.32
CA TYR A 92 -10.37 -1.44 -3.06
C TYR A 92 -10.94 -0.13 -2.51
N ILE A 93 -10.06 0.69 -1.95
CA ILE A 93 -10.36 2.08 -1.58
C ILE A 93 -9.17 2.98 -1.92
N ILE A 94 -9.44 4.26 -2.19
CA ILE A 94 -8.41 5.29 -2.35
C ILE A 94 -8.41 6.17 -1.10
N ILE A 95 -7.27 6.22 -0.40
CA ILE A 95 -7.02 7.10 0.73
C ILE A 95 -5.64 7.72 0.53
N THR A 96 -5.56 8.94 0.01
CA THR A 96 -4.27 9.57 -0.37
C THR A 96 -3.43 10.02 0.82
N ASP A 97 -4.01 10.11 2.01
CA ASP A 97 -3.27 10.28 3.25
C ASP A 97 -2.72 8.92 3.68
N ARG A 98 -1.39 8.75 3.64
CA ARG A 98 -0.75 7.44 3.88
C ARG A 98 -0.93 6.95 5.31
N VAL A 99 -0.99 7.84 6.30
CA VAL A 99 -1.26 7.48 7.69
C VAL A 99 -2.68 6.94 7.82
N LYS A 100 -3.67 7.65 7.26
CA LYS A 100 -5.07 7.19 7.27
C LYS A 100 -5.29 5.93 6.45
N ALA A 101 -4.52 5.72 5.39
CA ALA A 101 -4.56 4.49 4.60
C ALA A 101 -4.11 3.28 5.42
N ILE A 102 -3.02 3.44 6.18
CA ILE A 102 -2.51 2.40 7.10
C ILE A 102 -3.50 2.17 8.24
N GLU A 103 -4.04 3.23 8.84
CA GLU A 103 -5.07 3.14 9.88
C GLU A 103 -6.31 2.37 9.39
N HIS A 104 -6.86 2.75 8.23
CA HIS A 104 -7.99 2.04 7.61
C HIS A 104 -7.68 0.57 7.37
N ALA A 105 -6.47 0.26 6.90
CA ALA A 105 -6.07 -1.12 6.63
C ALA A 105 -5.97 -1.95 7.91
N LEU A 106 -5.44 -1.37 8.99
CA LEU A 106 -5.39 -2.00 10.31
C LEU A 106 -6.80 -2.22 10.89
N GLU A 107 -7.70 -1.23 10.77
CA GLU A 107 -9.09 -1.35 11.21
C GLU A 107 -9.89 -2.39 10.43
N LYS A 108 -9.57 -2.57 9.16
CA LYS A 108 -10.22 -3.56 8.30
C LYS A 108 -9.68 -4.98 8.51
N ALA A 109 -8.43 -5.13 8.93
CA ALA A 109 -7.80 -6.43 9.11
C ALA A 109 -8.48 -7.23 10.22
N GLU A 110 -8.84 -8.47 9.92
CA GLU A 110 -9.36 -9.43 10.90
C GLU A 110 -8.26 -10.37 11.39
N GLU A 111 -8.54 -11.16 12.43
CA GLU A 111 -7.61 -12.18 12.92
C GLU A 111 -7.24 -13.16 11.80
N GLY A 112 -5.94 -13.40 11.60
CA GLY A 112 -5.43 -14.30 10.55
C GLY A 112 -5.21 -13.65 9.18
N ASP A 113 -5.65 -12.41 8.97
CA ASP A 113 -5.31 -11.63 7.78
C ASP A 113 -3.84 -11.22 7.77
N ILE A 114 -3.30 -11.01 6.57
CA ILE A 114 -1.98 -10.44 6.34
C ILE A 114 -2.13 -9.02 5.80
N LEU A 115 -1.51 -8.06 6.47
CA LEU A 115 -1.39 -6.68 6.00
C LEU A 115 -0.01 -6.44 5.36
N LEU A 116 0.04 -6.21 4.06
CA LEU A 116 1.24 -5.75 3.37
C LEU A 116 1.21 -4.22 3.21
N ILE A 117 2.22 -3.53 3.72
CA ILE A 117 2.45 -2.10 3.46
C ILE A 117 3.71 -2.00 2.59
N ALA A 118 3.53 -1.69 1.31
CA ALA A 118 4.60 -1.72 0.32
C ALA A 118 4.93 -0.34 -0.24
N GLY A 119 6.11 -0.25 -0.87
CA GLY A 119 6.60 0.91 -1.62
C GLY A 119 7.73 1.66 -0.91
N LYS A 120 7.59 1.93 0.39
CA LYS A 120 8.54 2.77 1.15
C LYS A 120 9.62 1.99 1.90
N GLY A 121 9.32 0.80 2.40
CA GLY A 121 10.27 0.03 3.21
C GLY A 121 10.86 0.88 4.36
N PRO A 122 12.20 1.03 4.45
CA PRO A 122 12.87 1.76 5.54
C PRO A 122 12.92 3.29 5.34
N GLU A 123 12.25 3.85 4.34
CA GLU A 123 12.21 5.30 4.12
C GLU A 123 11.50 6.04 5.26
N ASN A 124 12.01 7.25 5.59
CA ASN A 124 11.51 8.09 6.70
C ASN A 124 10.89 9.41 6.21
N GLU A 125 10.73 9.57 4.91
CA GLU A 125 10.25 10.81 4.31
C GLU A 125 9.18 10.54 3.27
N GLN A 126 8.26 11.50 3.15
CA GLN A 126 7.30 11.56 2.07
C GLN A 126 7.43 12.88 1.31
N ILE A 127 7.69 12.79 0.00
CA ILE A 127 8.06 13.93 -0.83
C ILE A 127 6.86 14.42 -1.64
N TYR A 128 6.49 15.68 -1.42
CA TYR A 128 5.50 16.44 -2.20
C TYR A 128 6.17 17.59 -2.94
N HIS A 129 5.46 18.24 -3.86
CA HIS A 129 5.97 19.30 -4.73
C HIS A 129 6.71 20.41 -3.98
N ASN A 130 6.15 20.85 -2.85
CA ASN A 130 6.62 22.01 -2.10
C ASN A 130 7.11 21.68 -0.68
N ARG A 131 7.11 20.41 -0.27
CA ARG A 131 7.48 20.01 1.08
C ARG A 131 7.93 18.56 1.15
N VAL A 132 8.78 18.29 2.13
CA VAL A 132 9.09 16.94 2.60
C VAL A 132 8.51 16.84 4.02
N ILE A 133 7.80 15.76 4.29
CA ILE A 133 7.28 15.47 5.64
C ILE A 133 7.97 14.21 6.18
N HIS A 134 8.12 14.13 7.50
CA HIS A 134 8.52 12.90 8.17
C HIS A 134 7.41 11.86 8.01
N HIS A 135 7.75 10.68 7.50
CA HIS A 135 6.83 9.55 7.37
C HIS A 135 7.63 8.24 7.35
N ASN A 136 7.42 7.39 8.34
CA ASN A 136 7.95 6.03 8.38
C ASN A 136 6.78 5.05 8.64
N ASP A 137 6.60 4.07 7.75
CA ASP A 137 5.46 3.14 7.83
C ASP A 137 5.47 2.32 9.14
N GLU A 138 6.64 1.94 9.64
CA GLU A 138 6.79 1.14 10.86
C GLU A 138 6.44 1.96 12.11
N GLU A 139 6.88 3.21 12.16
CA GLU A 139 6.51 4.14 13.23
C GLU A 139 5.01 4.39 13.25
N VAL A 140 4.39 4.57 12.08
CA VAL A 140 2.94 4.78 11.96
C VAL A 140 2.17 3.56 12.50
N VAL A 141 2.50 2.35 12.04
CA VAL A 141 1.87 1.12 12.53
C VAL A 141 2.03 0.99 14.04
N ARG A 142 3.25 1.17 14.55
CA ARG A 142 3.53 1.06 15.99
C ARG A 142 2.74 2.09 16.81
N ASN A 143 2.65 3.32 16.34
CA ASN A 143 1.95 4.39 17.03
C ASN A 143 0.44 4.09 17.12
N ILE A 144 -0.18 3.67 16.01
CA ILE A 144 -1.59 3.26 15.97
C ILE A 144 -1.86 2.08 16.91
N LEU A 145 -1.04 1.03 16.86
CA LEU A 145 -1.23 -0.17 17.68
C LEU A 145 -1.02 0.10 19.19
N THR A 146 -0.19 1.09 19.54
CA THR A 146 0.10 1.46 20.94
C THR A 146 -0.74 2.64 21.45
N GLY A 147 -1.59 3.23 20.61
CA GLY A 147 -2.42 4.40 20.94
C GLY A 147 -1.59 5.65 21.24
N ARG A 148 -0.46 5.83 20.54
CA ARG A 148 0.47 6.94 20.71
C ARG A 148 0.46 7.90 19.54
#